data_AF-A0AB74CMV0-F1
#
_entry.id   AF-A0AB74CMV0-F1
#
_cell.length_a   1.000
_cell.length_b   1.000
_cell.length_c   1.000
_cell.angle_alpha   90.00
_cell.angle_beta   90.00
_cell.angle_gamma   90.00
#
_symmetry.space_group_name_H-M   'P 1'
#
loop_
_entity.id
_entity.type
_entity.pdbx_description
1 polymer ?
#
loop_
_entity_poly.entity_id
_entity_poly.type
_entity_poly.pdbx_seq_one_letter_code
_entity_poly.pdbx_strand_id
1 'polypeptide(L)'
;MIEIRSSNATCLANTPPRWTLRNETIRSRPLTYLTRNSIKKPKTHRYPSLKGVDPKFRRNHRHALHGTMKALKERKEGKREVA
;
A
#
# COMPACT_ATOMS: atom_id res chain seq x y z
N MET A 1 36.95 -13.69 -66.96
CA MET A 1 35.61 -13.13 -66.68
C MET A 1 35.75 -12.22 -65.47
N ILE A 2 35.68 -10.91 -65.73
CA ILE A 2 36.04 -9.78 -64.85
C ILE A 2 34.78 -9.30 -64.11
N GLU A 3 34.94 -9.01 -62.80
CA GLU A 3 34.24 -8.10 -61.84
C GLU A 3 32.73 -7.82 -61.97
N ILE A 4 31.96 -7.70 -60.88
CA ILE A 4 31.80 -6.46 -60.10
C ILE A 4 31.22 -6.76 -58.69
N ARG A 5 31.87 -6.19 -57.65
CA ARG A 5 31.32 -5.99 -56.29
C ARG A 5 30.25 -4.89 -56.35
N SER A 6 29.25 -4.89 -55.46
CA SER A 6 28.84 -3.71 -54.66
C SER A 6 27.33 -3.63 -54.36
N SER A 7 27.05 -3.24 -53.11
CA SER A 7 25.83 -2.58 -52.61
C SER A 7 24.60 -3.48 -52.43
N ASN A 8 24.11 -3.75 -51.22
CA ASN A 8 23.50 -2.71 -50.38
C ASN A 8 23.63 -3.03 -48.89
N ALA A 9 24.60 -2.38 -48.23
CA ALA A 9 24.42 -1.97 -46.85
C ALA A 9 23.56 -0.70 -46.86
N THR A 10 22.35 -0.75 -46.30
CA THR A 10 21.68 0.35 -45.55
C THR A 10 20.19 0.04 -45.40
N CYS A 11 19.78 -0.57 -44.27
CA CYS A 11 18.58 -0.14 -43.52
C CYS A 11 18.22 -1.07 -42.35
N LEU A 12 19.12 -1.35 -41.41
CA LEU A 12 18.71 -1.83 -40.07
C LEU A 12 19.53 -1.23 -38.91
N ALA A 13 20.19 -0.08 -39.12
CA ALA A 13 20.86 0.64 -38.03
C ALA A 13 19.90 1.49 -37.16
N ASN A 14 18.58 1.42 -37.41
CA ASN A 14 17.56 2.15 -36.67
C ASN A 14 16.37 1.27 -36.22
N THR A 15 16.56 -0.05 -36.08
CA THR A 15 15.58 -0.84 -35.32
C THR A 15 15.80 -0.58 -33.84
N PRO A 16 14.88 0.12 -33.16
CA PRO A 16 15.06 0.39 -31.75
C PRO A 16 15.05 -0.96 -31.01
N PRO A 17 15.91 -1.14 -29.99
CA PRO A 17 16.03 -2.41 -29.30
C PRO A 17 14.65 -2.83 -28.78
N ARG A 18 14.31 -4.11 -28.96
CA ARG A 18 12.96 -4.71 -28.79
C ARG A 18 12.15 -4.24 -27.57
N TRP A 19 12.80 -3.77 -26.51
CA TRP A 19 12.15 -3.22 -25.31
C TRP A 19 11.42 -1.89 -25.54
N THR A 20 11.75 -1.11 -26.57
CA THR A 20 11.03 0.12 -26.94
C THR A 20 9.67 -0.15 -27.61
N LEU A 21 9.43 -1.39 -28.06
CA LEU A 21 8.21 -1.83 -28.76
C LEU A 21 7.23 -2.61 -27.86
N ARG A 22 7.54 -2.76 -26.57
CA ARG A 22 6.61 -3.37 -25.63
C ARG A 22 5.68 -2.28 -25.12
N ASN A 23 4.59 -2.06 -25.85
CA ASN A 23 3.45 -1.36 -25.26
C ASN A 23 3.09 -2.06 -23.96
N GLU A 24 3.00 -1.29 -22.88
CA GLU A 24 2.67 -1.76 -21.54
C GLU A 24 1.19 -2.18 -21.45
N THR A 25 0.72 -2.98 -22.40
CA THR A 25 -0.55 -3.66 -22.25
C THR A 25 -0.42 -4.59 -21.05
N ILE A 26 -1.31 -4.40 -20.09
CA ILE A 26 -1.55 -5.19 -18.87
C ILE A 26 -2.01 -6.61 -19.26
N ARG A 27 -1.23 -7.30 -20.09
CA ARG A 27 -1.49 -8.59 -20.69
C ARG A 27 -0.13 -9.28 -20.63
N SER A 28 0.21 -9.99 -19.56
CA SER A 28 -0.57 -11.03 -18.92
C SER A 28 0.15 -11.44 -17.65
N ARG A 29 -0.28 -10.94 -16.48
CA ARG A 29 -0.02 -11.66 -15.23
C ARG A 29 -0.99 -12.84 -15.22
N PRO A 30 -0.53 -14.09 -15.30
CA PRO A 30 -1.45 -15.22 -15.37
C PRO A 30 -2.27 -15.26 -14.09
N LEU A 31 -3.60 -15.38 -14.23
CA LEU A 31 -4.55 -15.54 -13.12
C LEU A 31 -4.07 -16.61 -12.13
N THR A 32 -3.34 -17.61 -12.65
CA THR A 32 -2.73 -18.71 -11.90
C THR A 32 -1.81 -18.27 -10.77
N TYR A 33 -1.09 -17.14 -10.85
CA TYR A 33 -0.21 -16.71 -9.75
C TYR A 33 -1.02 -16.15 -8.56
N LEU A 34 -2.06 -15.37 -8.86
CA LEU A 34 -2.97 -14.77 -7.88
C LEU A 34 -3.96 -15.78 -7.28
N THR A 35 -4.32 -16.82 -8.03
CA THR A 35 -5.22 -17.88 -7.53
C THR A 35 -4.46 -18.94 -6.72
N ARG A 36 -3.19 -19.23 -7.05
CA ARG A 36 -2.30 -20.10 -6.25
C ARG A 36 -2.08 -19.52 -4.85
N ASN A 37 -1.74 -18.24 -4.79
CA ASN A 37 -1.64 -17.50 -3.53
C ASN A 37 -2.98 -16.86 -3.23
N SER A 38 -3.91 -17.64 -2.67
CA SER A 38 -5.24 -17.19 -2.24
C SER A 38 -5.24 -15.71 -1.81
N ILE A 39 -5.87 -14.82 -2.58
CA ILE A 39 -6.03 -13.41 -2.20
C ILE A 39 -6.93 -13.37 -0.95
N LYS A 40 -6.32 -13.20 0.21
CA LYS A 40 -7.05 -13.14 1.48
C LYS A 40 -7.59 -11.73 1.69
N LYS A 41 -8.77 -11.65 2.28
CA LYS A 41 -9.32 -10.40 2.79
C LYS A 41 -8.37 -9.85 3.87
N PRO A 42 -8.24 -8.52 4.00
CA PRO A 42 -7.46 -7.94 5.08
C PRO A 42 -8.05 -8.36 6.43
N LYS A 43 -7.17 -8.59 7.41
CA LYS A 43 -7.59 -8.97 8.77
C LYS A 43 -8.26 -7.76 9.43
N THR A 44 -9.51 -7.92 9.85
CA THR A 44 -10.21 -6.94 10.68
C THR A 44 -9.95 -7.24 12.15
N HIS A 45 -9.31 -6.31 12.86
CA HIS A 45 -9.11 -6.40 14.30
C HIS A 45 -10.24 -5.67 15.04
N ARG A 46 -10.53 -6.11 16.28
CA ARG A 46 -11.59 -5.51 17.12
C ARG A 46 -11.39 -4.00 17.35
N TYR A 47 -10.14 -3.54 17.44
CA TYR A 47 -9.82 -2.13 17.66
C TYR A 47 -8.92 -1.60 16.52
N PRO A 48 -9.47 -0.84 15.55
CA PRO A 48 -8.67 -0.19 14.51
C PRO A 48 -7.97 1.08 15.02
N SER A 49 -6.97 1.57 14.27
CA SER A 49 -6.30 2.82 14.60
C SER A 49 -7.17 4.04 14.35
N LEU A 50 -7.17 5.03 15.25
CA LEU A 50 -7.86 6.32 15.05
C LEU A 50 -7.03 7.34 14.23
N LYS A 51 -6.22 6.89 13.26
CA LYS A 51 -5.45 7.79 12.37
C LYS A 51 -6.39 8.34 11.29
N GLY A 52 -6.39 9.64 11.07
CA GLY A 52 -7.29 10.32 10.11
C GLY A 52 -8.64 10.75 10.69
N VAL A 53 -8.94 10.45 11.96
CA VAL A 53 -10.12 10.98 12.67
C VAL A 53 -9.91 12.46 12.98
N ASP A 54 -11.00 13.24 12.95
CA ASP A 54 -11.00 14.69 13.21
C ASP A 54 -10.15 15.07 14.45
N PRO A 55 -9.21 16.03 14.32
CA PRO A 55 -8.39 16.49 15.42
C PRO A 55 -9.18 17.02 16.63
N LYS A 56 -10.35 17.64 16.46
CA LYS A 56 -11.15 18.14 17.61
C LYS A 56 -11.73 16.96 18.39
N PHE A 57 -12.34 16.00 17.71
CA PHE A 57 -12.84 14.76 18.32
C PHE A 57 -11.74 13.99 19.05
N ARG A 58 -10.57 13.83 18.40
CA ARG A 58 -9.38 13.18 18.98
C ARG A 58 -8.88 13.85 20.26
N ARG A 59 -8.89 15.19 20.32
CA ARG A 59 -8.48 15.94 21.52
C ARG A 59 -9.44 15.67 22.67
N ASN A 60 -10.74 15.80 22.43
CA ASN A 60 -11.75 15.55 23.45
C ASN A 60 -11.68 14.11 23.99
N HIS A 61 -11.57 13.12 23.10
CA HIS A 61 -11.45 11.71 23.49
C HIS A 61 -10.25 11.47 24.42
N ARG A 62 -9.09 12.10 24.16
CA ARG A 62 -7.94 12.01 25.06
C ARG A 62 -8.24 12.59 26.44
N HIS A 63 -8.83 13.78 26.51
CA HIS A 63 -9.15 14.41 27.79
C HIS A 63 -10.16 13.59 28.61
N ALA A 64 -11.19 13.03 27.96
CA ALA A 64 -12.17 12.17 28.61
C ALA A 64 -11.52 10.91 29.21
N LEU A 65 -10.67 10.21 28.43
CA LEU A 65 -9.97 9.02 28.90
C LEU A 65 -8.99 9.32 30.06
N HIS A 66 -8.28 10.45 30.00
CA HIS A 66 -7.41 10.86 31.10
C HIS A 66 -8.19 11.21 32.37
N GLY A 67 -9.36 11.83 32.23
CA GLY A 67 -10.25 12.14 33.36
C GLY A 67 -10.77 10.89 34.06
N THR A 68 -11.27 9.91 33.30
CA THR A 68 -11.77 8.65 33.88
C THR A 68 -10.65 7.85 34.55
N MET A 69 -9.46 7.80 33.94
CA MET A 69 -8.30 7.13 34.52
C MET A 69 -7.89 7.76 35.87
N LYS A 70 -7.89 9.08 35.97
CA LYS A 70 -7.61 9.80 37.21
C LYS A 70 -8.63 9.46 38.31
N ALA A 71 -9.93 9.51 37.98
CA ALA A 71 -10.99 9.20 38.92
C ALA A 71 -10.95 7.74 39.42
N LEU A 72 -10.68 6.79 38.52
CA LEU A 72 -10.52 5.38 38.87
C LEU A 72 -9.31 5.14 39.77
N LYS A 73 -8.20 5.85 39.51
CA LYS A 73 -7.00 5.77 40.35
C LYS A 73 -7.26 6.28 41.77
N GLU A 74 -7.92 7.42 41.91
CA GLU A 74 -8.25 8.00 43.22
C GLU A 74 -9.25 7.14 44.01
N ARG A 75 -10.22 6.52 43.31
CA ARG A 75 -11.11 5.51 43.92
C ARG A 75 -10.32 4.30 44.41
N LYS A 76 -9.39 3.77 43.61
CA LYS A 76 -8.54 2.64 44.01
C LYS A 76 -7.65 2.97 45.21
N GLU A 77 -7.18 4.21 45.29
CA GLU A 77 -6.39 4.71 46.42
C GLU A 77 -7.23 5.05 47.66
N GLY A 78 -8.56 4.87 47.62
CA GLY A 78 -9.46 5.14 48.75
C GLY A 78 -9.62 6.62 49.09
N LYS A 79 -9.09 7.54 48.27
CA LYS A 79 -9.16 8.99 48.49
C LYS A 79 -10.52 9.59 48.10
N ARG A 80 -11.38 8.79 47.48
CA ARG A 80 -12.74 9.16 47.08
C ARG A 80 -13.71 8.10 47.59
N GLU A 81 -14.53 8.49 48.56
CA GLU A 81 -15.67 7.73 49.05
C GLU A 81 -16.63 7.44 47.89
N VAL A 82 -17.17 6.22 47.84
CA VAL A 82 -18.22 5.86 46.88
C VAL A 82 -19.52 6.51 47.37
N ALA A 83 -20.01 7.49 46.61
CA ALA A 83 -21.36 8.04 46.80
C ALA A 83 -22.43 7.02 46.41
#